data_AF-A0A370B5M8-F1
#
_entry.id   AF-A0A370B5M8-F1
#
_cell.length_a   1.000
_cell.length_b   1.000
_cell.length_c   1.000
_cell.angle_alpha   90.00
_cell.angle_beta   90.00
_cell.angle_gamma   90.00
#
_symmetry.space_group_name_H-M   'P 1'
#
loop_
_entity.id
_entity.type
_entity.pdbx_description
1 polymer ?
#
loop_
_entity_poly.entity_id
_entity_poly.type
_entity_poly.pdbx_seq_one_letter_code
_entity_poly.pdbx_strand_id
1 'polypeptide(L)'
;MFIPPGTKRSADPSMLTEVSRLAATMPTAVDGGITAPVAAQCAAQGATYIVAGRSLLTAASPAPAPAPAPAPRTETHREDLP
;
A
#
# COMPACT_ATOMS: atom_id res chain seq x y z
N MET A 1 -12.98 -2.05 14.80
CA MET A 1 -13.36 -1.07 13.76
C MET A 1 -12.67 0.25 14.07
N PHE A 2 -12.19 0.95 13.06
CA PHE A 2 -11.45 2.23 13.17
C PHE A 2 -12.34 3.47 13.08
N ILE A 3 -13.63 3.31 12.78
CA ILE A 3 -14.59 4.42 12.80
C ILE A 3 -15.87 4.00 13.55
N PRO A 4 -16.60 4.94 14.16
CA PRO A 4 -17.93 4.68 14.65
C PRO A 4 -18.87 4.23 13.51
N PRO A 5 -19.70 3.19 13.72
CA PRO A 5 -20.67 2.73 12.73
C PRO A 5 -21.57 3.86 12.22
N GLY A 6 -21.99 3.77 10.96
CA GLY A 6 -22.92 4.74 10.35
C GLY A 6 -22.30 6.10 10.01
N THR A 7 -20.98 6.27 10.20
CA THR A 7 -20.28 7.52 9.91
C THR A 7 -19.40 7.43 8.67
N LYS A 8 -18.97 8.59 8.16
CA LYS A 8 -17.99 8.74 7.07
C LYS A 8 -16.66 9.33 7.55
N ARG A 9 -16.42 9.31 8.87
CA ARG A 9 -15.23 9.90 9.50
C ARG A 9 -13.95 9.20 9.05
N SER A 10 -12.82 9.86 9.29
CA SER A 10 -11.49 9.25 9.13
C SER A 10 -11.26 8.18 10.18
N ALA A 11 -10.45 7.17 9.83
CA ALA A 11 -9.99 6.15 10.77
C ALA A 11 -9.33 6.78 12.00
N ASP A 12 -9.66 6.28 13.19
CA ASP A 12 -9.07 6.64 14.47
C ASP A 12 -7.76 5.87 14.70
N PRO A 13 -6.58 6.54 14.68
CA PRO A 13 -5.29 5.88 14.85
C PRO A 13 -5.10 5.24 16.22
N SER A 14 -5.86 5.64 17.25
CA SER A 14 -5.76 5.04 18.59
C SER A 14 -6.12 3.54 18.60
N MET A 15 -6.85 3.07 17.58
CA MET A 15 -7.20 1.66 17.41
C MET A 15 -6.02 0.76 17.04
N LEU A 16 -4.86 1.31 16.66
CA LEU A 16 -3.66 0.53 16.37
C LEU A 16 -3.20 -0.32 17.56
N THR A 17 -3.34 0.16 18.79
CA THR A 17 -3.02 -0.62 20.01
C THR A 17 -3.89 -1.87 20.12
N GLU A 18 -5.16 -1.77 19.76
CA GLU A 18 -6.07 -2.93 19.79
C GLU A 18 -5.76 -3.94 18.69
N VAL A 19 -5.25 -3.49 17.54
CA VAL A 19 -4.78 -4.39 16.47
C VAL A 19 -3.68 -5.29 17.00
N SER A 20 -2.63 -4.73 17.60
CA SER A 20 -1.50 -5.53 18.14
C SER A 20 -1.97 -6.51 19.21
N ARG A 21 -2.86 -6.07 20.10
CA ARG A 21 -3.39 -6.91 21.19
C ARG A 21 -4.19 -8.09 20.66
N LEU A 22 -5.06 -7.88 19.67
CA LEU A 22 -5.88 -8.94 19.09
C LEU A 22 -5.04 -9.88 18.22
N ALA A 23 -4.16 -9.32 17.38
CA ALA A 23 -3.29 -10.07 16.48
C ALA A 23 -2.36 -11.04 17.21
N ALA A 24 -1.96 -10.73 18.45
CA ALA A 24 -1.16 -11.63 19.29
C ALA A 24 -1.90 -12.93 19.68
N THR A 25 -3.23 -12.98 19.53
CA THR A 25 -4.06 -14.10 20.01
C THR A 25 -4.87 -14.78 18.90
N MET A 26 -5.19 -14.07 17.81
CA MET A 26 -6.01 -14.61 16.72
C MET A 26 -5.82 -13.81 15.42
N PRO A 27 -6.08 -14.43 14.25
CA PRO A 27 -6.16 -13.70 12.99
C PRO A 27 -7.12 -12.51 13.09
N THR A 28 -6.61 -11.32 12.78
CA THR A 28 -7.32 -10.07 13.05
C THR A 28 -7.57 -9.30 11.75
N ALA A 29 -8.83 -8.92 11.53
CA ALA A 29 -9.23 -8.05 10.45
C ALA A 29 -9.41 -6.61 10.95
N VAL A 30 -9.00 -5.62 10.15
CA VAL A 30 -9.27 -4.20 10.42
C VAL A 30 -10.20 -3.63 9.36
N ASP A 31 -11.15 -2.81 9.81
CA ASP A 31 -12.17 -2.18 8.97
C ASP A 31 -12.51 -0.78 9.51
N GLY A 32 -13.03 0.08 8.62
CA GLY A 32 -13.54 1.40 8.93
C GLY A 32 -12.58 2.51 8.54
N GLY A 33 -12.85 3.21 7.43
CA GLY A 33 -12.09 4.40 7.05
C GLY A 33 -10.59 4.14 6.74
N ILE A 34 -10.20 2.88 6.51
CA ILE A 34 -8.82 2.49 6.27
C ILE A 34 -8.27 3.15 5.00
N THR A 35 -7.19 3.91 5.12
CA THR A 35 -6.39 4.46 4.00
C THR A 35 -5.11 3.65 3.82
N ALA A 36 -4.37 3.88 2.73
CA ALA A 36 -3.11 3.15 2.50
C ALA A 36 -2.08 3.31 3.64
N PRO A 37 -1.82 4.52 4.19
CA PRO A 37 -0.94 4.66 5.35
C PRO A 37 -1.43 3.89 6.58
N VAL A 38 -2.73 3.94 6.88
CA VAL A 38 -3.32 3.23 8.03
C VAL A 38 -3.25 1.71 7.82
N ALA A 39 -3.49 1.22 6.60
CA ALA A 39 -3.36 -0.20 6.25
C ALA A 39 -1.93 -0.71 6.49
N ALA A 40 -0.91 0.08 6.09
CA ALA A 40 0.49 -0.27 6.32
C ALA A 40 0.82 -0.35 7.82
N GLN A 41 0.30 0.59 8.61
CA GLN A 41 0.45 0.57 10.07
C GLN A 41 -0.24 -0.67 10.67
N CYS A 42 -1.47 -0.98 10.27
CA CYS A 42 -2.19 -2.17 10.75
C CYS A 42 -1.46 -3.47 10.39
N ALA A 43 -0.93 -3.57 9.17
CA ALA A 43 -0.14 -4.73 8.74
C ALA A 43 1.14 -4.88 9.58
N ALA A 44 1.84 -3.78 9.87
CA ALA A 44 2.99 -3.78 10.76
C ALA A 44 2.64 -4.19 12.21
N GLN A 45 1.40 -3.97 12.64
CA GLN A 45 0.88 -4.41 13.94
C GLN A 45 0.32 -5.85 13.94
N GLY A 46 0.42 -6.58 12.83
CA GLY A 46 0.02 -7.98 12.74
C GLY A 46 -1.41 -8.23 12.25
N ALA A 47 -2.11 -7.22 11.70
CA ALA A 47 -3.39 -7.45 11.05
C ALA A 47 -3.24 -8.47 9.89
N THR A 48 -4.10 -9.47 9.88
CA THR A 48 -4.14 -10.52 8.85
C THR A 48 -4.93 -10.09 7.63
N TYR A 49 -6.01 -9.32 7.85
CA TYR A 49 -6.91 -8.87 6.80
C TYR A 49 -7.15 -7.36 6.90
N ILE A 50 -7.16 -6.70 5.74
CA ILE A 50 -7.45 -5.28 5.62
C ILE A 50 -8.72 -5.12 4.80
N VAL A 51 -9.75 -4.50 5.37
CA VAL A 51 -10.97 -4.14 4.65
C VAL A 51 -10.83 -2.72 4.10
N ALA A 52 -10.61 -2.63 2.79
CA ALA A 52 -10.53 -1.36 2.08
C ALA A 52 -11.91 -1.00 1.50
N GLY A 53 -12.45 0.13 1.94
CA GLY A 53 -13.71 0.69 1.44
C GLY A 53 -13.48 1.74 0.36
N ARG A 54 -14.08 2.93 0.57
CA ARG A 54 -13.99 4.08 -0.36
C ARG A 54 -12.56 4.41 -0.81
N SER A 55 -11.58 4.24 0.07
CA SER A 55 -10.17 4.51 -0.21
C SER A 55 -9.62 3.71 -1.38
N LEU A 56 -10.12 2.49 -1.60
CA LEU A 56 -9.71 1.65 -2.72
C LEU A 56 -10.14 2.23 -4.07
N LEU A 57 -11.28 2.93 -4.09
CA LEU A 57 -11.88 3.50 -5.30
C LEU A 57 -11.36 4.91 -5.60
N THR A 58 -10.81 5.59 -4.59
CA THR A 58 -10.25 6.94 -4.70
C THR A 58 -8.73 6.95 -4.80
N ALA A 59 -8.07 5.80 -4.65
CA ALA A 59 -6.65 5.69 -4.89
C ALA A 59 -6.39 6.00 -6.37
N ALA A 60 -5.58 7.02 -6.65
CA ALA A 60 -5.17 7.33 -8.01
C ALA A 60 -4.57 6.08 -8.66
N SER A 61 -4.89 5.85 -9.94
CA SER A 61 -4.30 4.75 -10.71
C SER A 61 -2.78 4.77 -10.53
N PRO A 62 -2.13 3.61 -10.29
CA PRO A 62 -0.68 3.57 -10.16
C PRO A 62 -0.06 4.27 -11.37
N ALA A 63 0.95 5.12 -11.10
CA ALA A 63 1.67 5.80 -12.17
C ALA A 63 2.20 4.75 -13.16
N PRO A 64 2.14 5.01 -14.47
CA PRO A 64 2.69 4.09 -15.46
C PRO A 64 4.16 3.80 -15.13
N ALA A 65 4.56 2.55 -15.30
CA ALA A 65 5.94 2.14 -15.07
C ALA A 65 6.89 3.02 -15.92
N PRO A 66 8.07 3.39 -15.40
CA PRO A 66 9.04 4.14 -16.16
C PRO A 66 9.42 3.38 -17.44
N ALA A 67 9.57 4.10 -18.56
CA ALA A 67 9.97 3.50 -19.82
C ALA A 67 11.32 2.79 -19.67
N PRO A 68 11.53 1.64 -20.36
CA PRO A 68 12.82 0.97 -20.34
C PRO A 68 13.93 1.90 -20.87
N ALA A 69 15.12 1.78 -20.29
CA ALA A 69 16.27 2.56 -20.71
C ALA A 69 16.59 2.30 -22.20
N PRO A 70 17.04 3.32 -22.96
CA PRO A 70 17.44 3.14 -24.34
C PRO A 70 18.60 2.16 -24.44
N ALA A 71 18.56 1.27 -25.44
CA ALA A 71 19.64 0.33 -25.69
C ALA A 71 20.96 1.05 -25.98
N PRO A 72 22.11 0.50 -25.55
CA PRO A 72 23.42 1.05 -25.87
C PRO A 72 23.61 1.08 -27.39
N ARG A 73 24.01 2.24 -27.94
CA ARG A 73 24.36 2.36 -29.36
C ARG A 73 25.70 1.68 -29.57
N THR A 74 25.74 0.65 -30.41
CA THR A 74 27.00 0.08 -30.88
C THR A 74 27.60 1.05 -31.89
N GLU A 75 28.58 1.85 -31.47
CA GLU A 75 29.46 2.54 -32.40
C GLU A 75 30.36 1.49 -33.05
N THR A 76 30.05 1.11 -34.29
CA THR A 76 30.97 0.32 -35.11
C THR A 76 32.17 1.19 -35.43
N HIS A 77 33.24 1.05 -34.64
CA HIS A 77 34.56 1.55 -34.97
C HIS A 77 35.04 0.80 -36.21
N ARG A 78 34.92 1.46 -37.36
CA ARG A 78 35.43 0.97 -38.64
C ARG A 78 36.95 1.19 -38.58
N GLU A 79 37.67 0.18 -38.08
CA GLU A 79 39.12 0.16 -38.25
C GLU A 79 39.43 0.02 -39.73
N ASP A 80 40.07 1.05 -40.27
CA ASP A 80 40.73 1.01 -41.56
C ASP A 80 41.77 -0.13 -41.56
N LEU A 81 41.56 -1.08 -42.46
CA LEU A 81 42.52 -2.13 -42.79
C LEU A 81 43.63 -1.57 -43.71
N PRO A 82 44.83 -2.20 -43.73
CA PRO A 82 46.12 -1.61 -44.10
C PRO A 82 46.30 -1.24 -45.57
#